data_AF-A0A378MXP9-F1
#
_entry.id   AF-A0A378MXP9-F1
#
_cell.length_a   1.000
_cell.length_b   1.000
_cell.length_c   1.000
_cell.angle_alpha   90.00
_cell.angle_beta   90.00
_cell.angle_gamma   90.00
#
_symmetry.space_group_name_H-M   'P 1'
#
loop_
_entity.id
_entity.type
_entity.pdbx_description
1 polymer ?
#
loop_
_entity_poly.entity_id
_entity_poly.type
_entity_poly.pdbx_seq_one_letter_code
_entity_poly.pdbx_strand_id
1 'polypeptide(L)' 'MREIAEKEGAVVVPVCAAIESEIAELDDEEKVEFLQDLGIEEPGLNRVIRAGYRLLNLQTYFTAGVKEVRA' A
#
# COMPACT_ATOMS: atom_id res chain seq x y z
N MET A 1 20.50 -3.65 -6.08
CA MET A 1 19.16 -3.04 -6.31
C MET A 1 18.96 -1.76 -5.49
N ARG A 2 19.03 -1.79 -4.15
CA ARG A 2 18.91 -0.56 -3.33
C ARG A 2 19.97 0.50 -3.67
N GLU A 3 21.23 0.11 -3.83
CA GLU A 3 22.31 1.03 -4.24
C GLU A 3 22.12 1.67 -5.62
N ILE A 4 21.44 0.99 -6.55
CA ILE A 4 21.16 1.53 -7.89
C ILE A 4 20.00 2.53 -7.78
N ALA A 5 18.96 2.17 -7.04
CA ALA A 5 17.82 3.05 -6.80
C ALA A 5 18.23 4.34 -6.05
N GLU A 6 19.15 4.25 -5.08
CA GLU A 6 19.70 5.43 -4.41
C GLU A 6 20.46 6.36 -5.37
N LYS A 7 21.22 5.80 -6.33
CA LYS A 7 21.92 6.59 -7.35
C LYS A 7 20.98 7.29 -8.31
N GLU A 8 19.82 6.69 -8.59
CA GLU A 8 18.81 7.23 -9.52
C GLU A 8 17.72 8.06 -8.82
N GLY A 9 17.74 8.15 -7.49
CA GLY A 9 16.68 8.80 -6.71
C GLY A 9 15.34 8.07 -6.79
N ALA A 10 15.35 6.76 -7.06
CA ALA A 10 14.18 5.94 -7.27
C ALA A 10 13.68 5.30 -5.97
N VAL A 11 12.35 5.17 -5.84
CA VAL A 11 11.71 4.50 -4.70
C VAL A 11 11.64 2.98 -4.94
N VAL A 12 12.06 2.19 -3.95
CA VAL A 12 11.96 0.73 -3.99
C VAL A 12 10.87 0.25 -3.03
N VAL A 13 9.87 -0.47 -3.55
CA VAL A 13 8.82 -1.10 -2.75
C VAL A 13 8.88 -2.61 -2.96
N PRO A 14 9.31 -3.40 -1.95
CA PRO A 14 9.29 -4.85 -2.05
C PRO A 14 7.85 -5.35 -1.89
N VAL A 15 7.39 -6.14 -2.87
CA VAL A 15 6.07 -6.79 -2.88
C VAL A 15 6.19 -8.22 -3.40
N CYS A 16 5.31 -9.11 -2.94
CA CYS A 16 5.21 -10.48 -3.43
C CYS A 16 3.92 -10.65 -4.21
N ALA A 17 4.00 -10.69 -5.54
CA ALA A 17 2.82 -10.72 -6.41
C ALA A 17 1.87 -11.90 -6.15
N ALA A 18 2.42 -13.08 -5.79
CA ALA A 18 1.62 -14.25 -5.45
C ALA A 18 0.77 -14.03 -4.20
N ILE A 19 1.39 -13.54 -3.12
CA ILE A 19 0.72 -13.23 -1.86
C ILE A 19 -0.34 -12.13 -2.07
N GLU A 20 -0.03 -11.09 -2.85
CA GLU A 20 -1.02 -10.03 -3.13
C GLU A 20 -2.23 -10.53 -3.92
N SER A 21 -2.04 -11.51 -4.81
CA SER A 21 -3.15 -12.12 -5.56
C SER A 21 -4.07 -12.93 -4.65
N GLU A 22 -3.49 -13.71 -3.73
CA GLU A 22 -4.26 -14.46 -2.73
C GLU A 22 -5.05 -13.50 -1.83
N ILE A 23 -4.41 -12.46 -1.30
CA ILE A 23 -5.04 -11.41 -0.47
C ILE A 23 -6.18 -10.68 -1.21
N ALA A 24 -6.13 -10.60 -2.54
CA ALA A 24 -7.17 -9.94 -3.35
C ALA A 24 -8.44 -10.79 -3.51
N GLU A 25 -8.35 -12.11 -3.35
CA GLU A 25 -9.46 -13.05 -3.47
C GLU A 25 -10.15 -13.36 -2.13
N LEU A 26 -9.47 -13.11 -1.01
CA LEU A 26 -10.01 -13.27 0.34
C LEU A 26 -11.05 -12.19 0.67
N ASP A 27 -12.01 -12.54 1.52
CA ASP A 27 -12.91 -11.57 2.13
C ASP A 27 -12.20 -10.70 3.18
N ASP A 28 -12.90 -9.69 3.72
CA ASP A 28 -12.30 -8.75 4.65
C ASP A 28 -11.93 -9.39 6.01
N GLU A 29 -12.64 -10.43 6.44
CA GLU A 29 -12.35 -11.13 7.70
C GLU A 29 -11.13 -12.06 7.53
N GLU A 30 -11.12 -12.85 6.47
CA GLU A 30 -10.03 -13.76 6.09
C GLU A 30 -8.73 -13.00 5.78
N LYS A 31 -8.83 -11.83 5.12
CA LYS A 31 -7.67 -10.97 4.87
C LYS A 31 -6.99 -10.54 6.16
N VAL A 32 -7.75 -10.21 7.21
CA VAL A 32 -7.18 -9.76 8.49
C VAL A 32 -6.44 -10.90 9.18
N GLU A 33 -7.02 -12.10 9.20
CA GLU A 33 -6.36 -13.28 9.77
C GLU A 33 -5.09 -13.65 9.01
N PHE A 34 -5.15 -13.68 7.67
CA PHE A 34 -4.02 -14.00 6.81
C PHE A 34 -2.84 -13.02 6.97
N LEU A 35 -3.14 -11.72 7.11
CA LEU A 35 -2.14 -10.69 7.38
C LEU A 35 -1.47 -10.87 8.75
N GLN A 36 -2.25 -11.22 9.78
CA GLN A 36 -1.73 -11.49 11.13
C GLN A 36 -0.82 -12.72 11.15
N ASP A 37 -1.20 -13.79 10.46
CA ASP A 37 -0.42 -15.03 10.37
C ASP A 37 0.93 -14.81 9.68
N LEU A 38 0.97 -13.95 8.67
CA LEU A 38 2.20 -13.56 7.99
C LEU A 38 3.02 -12.50 8.76
N GLY A 39 2.47 -11.93 9.84
CA GLY A 39 3.09 -10.85 10.60
C GLY A 39 3.20 -9.53 9.84
N ILE A 40 2.28 -9.28 8.91
CA ILE A 40 2.27 -8.10 8.05
C ILE A 40 1.06 -7.24 8.41
N GLU A 41 1.26 -5.95 8.68
CA GLU A 41 0.18 -5.05 9.09
C GLU A 41 -0.73 -4.62 7.94
N GLU A 42 -0.26 -4.70 6.69
CA GLU A 42 -0.99 -4.24 5.52
C GLU A 42 -0.54 -4.95 4.24
N PRO A 43 -1.42 -5.07 3.22
CA PRO A 43 -1.05 -5.54 1.89
C PRO A 43 0.07 -4.69 1.28
N GLY A 44 1.02 -5.35 0.60
CA GLY A 44 2.09 -4.68 -0.14
C GLY A 44 1.56 -3.79 -1.25
N LEU A 45 0.39 -4.10 -1.82
CA LEU A 45 -0.28 -3.26 -2.80
C LEU A 45 -0.57 -1.85 -2.24
N ASN A 46 -0.97 -1.72 -0.97
CA ASN A 46 -1.20 -0.42 -0.33
C ASN A 46 0.09 0.41 -0.25
N ARG A 47 1.24 -0.25 -0.08
CA ARG A 47 2.55 0.41 -0.07
C ARG A 47 2.94 0.90 -1.47
N VAL A 48 2.59 0.13 -2.51
CA VAL A 48 2.79 0.53 -3.92
C VAL A 48 1.93 1.74 -4.27
N ILE A 49 0.65 1.73 -3.90
CA ILE A 49 -0.27 2.86 -4.12
C ILE A 49 0.28 4.13 -3.49
N ARG A 50 0.69 4.08 -2.22
CA ARG A 50 1.26 5.26 -1.53
C ARG A 50 2.60 5.70 -2.13
N ALA A 51 3.42 4.77 -2.60
CA ALA A 51 4.67 5.12 -3.30
C ALA A 51 4.40 5.79 -4.65
N GLY A 52 3.43 5.31 -5.43
CA GLY A 52 2.99 5.94 -6.67
C GLY A 52 2.38 7.33 -6.44
N TYR A 53 1.57 7.48 -5.39
CA TYR A 53 0.99 8.76 -5.01
C TYR A 53 2.08 9.81 -4.67
N ARG A 54 3.10 9.41 -3.91
CA ARG A 54 4.28 10.25 -3.64
C ARG A 54 5.09 10.54 -4.89
N LEU A 55 5.28 9.54 -5.77
CA LEU A 55 6.00 9.71 -7.04
C LEU A 55 5.34 10.75 -7.94
N LEU A 56 4.01 10.78 -7.95
CA LEU A 56 3.20 11.76 -8.70
C LEU A 56 3.08 13.12 -7.98
N ASN A 57 3.73 13.28 -6.82
CA ASN A 57 3.69 14.50 -6.00
C ASN A 57 2.25 14.94 -5.63
N LEU A 58 1.37 13.97 -5.42
CA LEU A 58 -0.01 14.22 -5.04
C LEU A 58 -0.11 14.43 -3.52
N GLN A 59 -1.13 15.17 -3.07
CA GLN A 59 -1.39 15.47 -1.66
C GLN A 59 -2.87 15.31 -1.35
N THR A 60 -3.17 14.61 -0.26
CA THR A 60 -4.53 14.46 0.27
C THR A 60 -4.82 15.61 1.23
N TYR A 61 -5.92 16.33 1.01
CA TYR A 61 -6.46 17.29 1.97
C TYR A 61 -7.91 16.88 2.30
N PHE A 62 -8.30 17.10 3.54
CA PHE A 62 -9.63 16.71 4.03
C PHE A 62 -10.53 17.93 4.10
N THR A 63 -11.78 17.77 3.66
CA THR A 63 -12.88 18.67 4.01
C THR A 63 -13.80 17.93 4.97
N ALA A 64 -13.92 18.43 6.19
CA ALA A 64 -14.76 17.82 7.22
C ALA A 64 -16.06 18.62 7.39
N GLY A 65 -17.19 18.00 7.06
CA GLY A 65 -18.53 18.53 7.29
C GLY A 65 -19.43 17.48 7.97
N VAL A 66 -20.62 17.89 8.42
CA VAL A 66 -21.52 17.07 9.26
C VAL A 66 -22.05 15.80 8.56
N LYS A 67 -21.87 15.65 7.24
CA LYS A 67 -22.44 14.52 6.47
C LYS A 67 -21.44 13.61 5.76
N GLU A 68 -20.22 14.04 5.41
CA GLU A 68 -19.25 13.20 4.70
C GLU A 68 -17.80 13.63 4.97
N VAL A 69 -16.88 12.65 4.99
CA VAL A 69 -15.42 12.85 5.01
C VAL A 69 -14.87 12.29 3.70
N ARG A 70 -14.15 13.10 2.93
CA ARG A 70 -13.52 12.71 1.67
C ARG A 70 -12.01 12.96 1.72
N ALA A 71 -11.23 12.01 1.20
CA ALA A 71 -9.77 11.95 1.23
C ALA A 71 -9.22 11.69 -0.19
#